data_AF-A0A956EWW4-F1
#
_entry.id   AF-A0A956EWW4-F1
#
_cell.length_a   1.000
_cell.length_b   1.000
_cell.length_c   1.000
_cell.angle_alpha   90.00
_cell.angle_beta   90.00
_cell.angle_gamma   90.00
#
_symmetry.space_group_name_H-M   'P 1'
#
loop_
_entity.id
_entity.type
_entity.pdbx_description
1 polymer ?
#
loop_
_entity_poly.entity_id
_entity_poly.type
_entity_poly.pdbx_seq_one_letter_code
_entity_poly.pdbx_strand_id
1 'polypeptide(L)'
;ELYAKRWHIELDLRCIKTTLGMEVLRCRSPQMIQKELWAYLLAYNLIRLLMAQAAAQHATAPRALSFTHTVQLWSEFTSRAVLHETDAAAALSTLFRLIAQLPVGHRPCHSEPRARKRRPKSFCWLKIHRDVARARPAHLPNWQRAK
;
A
#
# COMPACT_ATOMS: atom_id res chain seq x y z
N GLU A 1 -9.43 18.26 18.28
CA GLU A 1 -9.98 17.42 17.19
C GLU A 1 -9.29 17.55 15.84
N LEU A 2 -9.01 18.76 15.32
CA LEU A 2 -8.39 18.96 13.99
C LEU A 2 -7.02 18.30 13.81
N TYR A 3 -6.15 18.31 14.84
CA TYR A 3 -4.82 17.69 14.76
C TYR A 3 -4.87 16.17 14.53
N ALA A 4 -5.89 15.49 15.08
CA ALA A 4 -6.06 14.05 14.89
C ALA A 4 -6.39 13.68 13.44
N LYS A 5 -7.04 14.59 12.69
CA LYS A 5 -7.36 14.38 11.27
C LYS A 5 -6.12 14.38 10.37
N ARG A 6 -4.98 14.93 10.83
CA ARG A 6 -3.68 14.86 10.10
C ARG A 6 -3.25 13.42 9.85
N TRP A 7 -3.59 12.51 10.77
CA TRP A 7 -3.29 11.08 10.65
C TRP A 7 -3.94 10.44 9.41
N HIS A 8 -5.08 10.97 8.95
CA HIS A 8 -5.70 10.48 7.72
C HIS A 8 -4.80 10.68 6.50
N ILE A 9 -4.09 11.80 6.42
CA ILE A 9 -3.15 12.07 5.33
C ILE A 9 -1.97 11.10 5.40
N GLU A 10 -1.44 10.83 6.60
CA GLU A 10 -0.35 9.86 6.77
C GLU A 10 -0.78 8.43 6.37
N LEU A 11 -2.00 8.04 6.71
CA LEU A 11 -2.58 6.77 6.26
C LEU A 11 -2.77 6.74 4.73
N ASP A 12 -3.23 7.84 4.13
CA ASP A 12 -3.41 7.95 2.68
C ASP A 12 -2.05 7.80 1.96
N LEU A 13 -1.01 8.50 2.43
CA LEU A 13 0.36 8.35 1.91
C LEU A 13 0.92 6.93 2.13
N ARG A 14 0.62 6.31 3.28
CA ARG A 14 1.00 4.92 3.54
C ARG A 14 0.33 3.97 2.56
N CYS A 15 -0.96 4.15 2.27
CA CYS A 15 -1.68 3.31 1.30
C CYS A 15 -1.04 3.37 -0.08
N ILE A 16 -0.68 4.57 -0.55
CA ILE A 16 -0.01 4.75 -1.85
C ILE A 16 1.37 4.09 -1.86
N LYS A 17 2.19 4.34 -0.83
CA LYS A 17 3.55 3.78 -0.76
C LYS A 17 3.55 2.27 -0.58
N THR A 18 2.91 1.79 0.48
CA THR A 18 3.01 0.38 0.91
C THR A 18 1.98 -0.51 0.23
N THR A 19 0.69 -0.14 0.24
CA THR A 19 -0.37 -1.02 -0.24
C THR A 19 -0.40 -1.12 -1.76
N LEU A 20 -0.17 -0.01 -2.48
CA LEU A 20 -0.03 -0.07 -3.95
C LEU A 20 1.38 -0.48 -4.40
N GLY A 21 2.37 -0.51 -3.49
CA GLY A 21 3.73 -0.93 -3.80
C GLY A 21 4.59 0.13 -4.51
N MET A 22 4.32 1.41 -4.31
CA MET A 22 5.11 2.53 -4.88
C MET A 22 6.49 2.73 -4.20
N GLU A 23 6.86 1.94 -3.19
CA GLU A 23 8.16 2.08 -2.50
C GLU A 23 9.38 1.86 -3.42
N VAL A 24 9.22 1.06 -4.48
CA VAL A 24 10.28 0.76 -5.43
C VAL A 24 9.74 0.98 -6.84
N LEU A 25 10.10 2.12 -7.43
CA LEU A 25 9.77 2.45 -8.81
C LEU A 25 10.63 1.63 -9.78
N ARG A 26 10.02 1.15 -10.87
CA ARG A 26 10.70 0.30 -11.86
C ARG A 26 11.39 1.12 -12.95
N CYS A 27 10.87 2.32 -13.24
CA CYS A 27 11.37 3.15 -14.32
C CYS A 27 12.72 3.79 -13.96
N ARG A 28 13.61 3.90 -14.96
CA ARG A 28 14.96 4.49 -14.80
C ARG A 28 15.11 5.90 -15.36
N SER A 29 14.22 6.34 -16.25
CA SER A 29 14.26 7.69 -16.83
C SER A 29 13.32 8.65 -16.09
N PRO A 30 13.70 9.93 -15.92
CA PRO A 30 12.91 10.88 -15.14
C PRO A 30 11.51 11.11 -15.72
N GLN A 31 11.36 11.10 -17.05
CA GLN A 31 10.06 11.24 -17.71
C GLN A 31 9.15 10.04 -17.47
N MET A 32 9.70 8.81 -17.42
CA MET A 32 8.90 7.61 -17.12
C MET A 32 8.56 7.50 -15.64
N ILE A 33 9.46 7.93 -14.74
CA ILE A 33 9.20 8.01 -13.30
C ILE A 33 7.99 8.91 -13.01
N GLN A 34 7.88 10.06 -13.69
CA GLN A 34 6.71 10.93 -13.55
C GLN A 34 5.41 10.21 -13.96
N LYS A 35 5.42 9.49 -15.08
CA LYS A 35 4.26 8.71 -15.54
C LYS A 35 3.89 7.60 -14.56
N GLU A 36 4.88 6.90 -14.01
CA GLU A 36 4.69 5.87 -12.99
C GLU A 36 4.05 6.45 -11.73
N LEU A 37 4.50 7.63 -11.26
CA LEU A 37 3.88 8.33 -10.14
C LEU A 37 2.42 8.70 -10.42
N TRP A 38 2.11 9.23 -11.61
CA TRP A 38 0.75 9.54 -12.02
C TRP A 38 -0.15 8.31 -12.08
N ALA A 39 0.38 7.17 -12.54
CA ALA A 39 -0.35 5.91 -12.55
C ALA A 39 -0.70 5.44 -11.14
N TYR A 40 0.22 5.55 -10.18
CA TYR A 40 -0.07 5.23 -8.77
C TYR A 40 -1.12 6.16 -8.14
N LEU A 41 -1.05 7.46 -8.45
CA LEU A 41 -2.06 8.43 -7.99
C LEU A 41 -3.44 8.13 -8.59
N LEU A 42 -3.49 7.78 -9.87
CA LEU A 42 -4.73 7.38 -10.55
C LEU A 42 -5.31 6.11 -9.91
N ALA A 43 -4.48 5.09 -9.69
CA ALA A 43 -4.90 3.85 -9.03
C ALA A 43 -5.45 4.11 -7.61
N TYR A 44 -4.78 4.96 -6.82
CA TYR A 44 -5.26 5.36 -5.51
C TYR A 44 -6.63 6.03 -5.58
N ASN A 45 -6.81 7.00 -6.48
CA ASN A 45 -8.09 7.71 -6.65
C ASN A 45 -9.20 6.77 -7.11
N LEU A 46 -8.90 5.81 -8.00
CA LEU A 46 -9.86 4.79 -8.43
C LEU A 46 -10.34 3.94 -7.25
N ILE A 47 -9.43 3.42 -6.43
CA ILE A 47 -9.81 2.62 -5.25
C ILE A 47 -10.63 3.47 -4.27
N ARG A 48 -10.26 4.74 -4.06
CA ARG A 48 -11.04 5.66 -3.22
C ARG A 48 -12.45 5.92 -3.76
N LEU A 49 -12.60 6.02 -5.08
CA LEU A 49 -13.91 6.15 -5.71
C LEU A 49 -14.76 4.89 -5.52
N LEU A 50 -14.19 3.70 -5.70
CA LEU A 50 -14.88 2.42 -5.46
C LEU A 50 -15.36 2.31 -4.00
N MET A 51 -14.50 2.68 -3.05
CA MET A 51 -14.87 2.73 -1.63
C MET A 51 -16.01 3.73 -1.39
N ALA A 52 -15.95 4.92 -2.01
CA ALA A 52 -17.00 5.93 -1.85
C ALA A 52 -18.35 5.47 -2.42
N GLN A 53 -18.34 4.79 -3.56
CA GLN A 53 -19.55 4.22 -4.17
C GLN A 53 -20.14 3.09 -3.33
N ALA A 54 -19.30 2.16 -2.86
CA ALA A 54 -19.74 1.11 -1.94
C ALA A 54 -20.31 1.70 -0.64
N ALA A 55 -19.64 2.71 -0.09
CA ALA A 55 -20.07 3.39 1.11
C ALA A 55 -21.44 4.08 0.95
N ALA A 56 -21.65 4.75 -0.19
CA ALA A 56 -22.91 5.39 -0.52
C ALA A 56 -24.06 4.39 -0.66
N GLN A 57 -23.83 3.22 -1.28
CA GLN A 57 -24.85 2.18 -1.45
C GLN A 57 -25.22 1.46 -0.14
N HIS A 58 -24.29 1.38 0.80
CA HIS A 58 -24.46 0.64 2.06
C HIS A 58 -24.57 1.52 3.30
N ALA A 59 -24.80 2.84 3.13
CA ALA A 59 -24.93 3.82 4.22
C ALA A 59 -23.78 3.77 5.25
N THR A 60 -22.55 3.52 4.79
CA THR A 60 -21.34 3.53 5.63
C THR A 60 -20.46 4.73 5.34
N ALA A 61 -19.55 5.07 6.25
CA ALA A 61 -18.56 6.11 5.98
C ALA A 61 -17.46 5.57 5.05
N PRO A 62 -17.04 6.28 3.99
CA PRO A 62 -15.98 5.80 3.09
C PRO A 62 -14.66 5.48 3.79
N ARG A 63 -14.35 6.20 4.88
CA ARG A 63 -13.14 5.98 5.69
C ARG A 63 -13.26 4.81 6.67
N ALA A 64 -14.46 4.28 6.87
CA ALA A 64 -14.68 3.07 7.65
C ALA A 64 -14.40 1.81 6.83
N LEU A 65 -14.20 1.90 5.52
CA LEU A 65 -13.88 0.74 4.67
C LEU A 65 -12.37 0.48 4.60
N SER A 66 -11.98 -0.78 4.48
CA SER A 66 -10.56 -1.18 4.42
C SER A 66 -9.99 -1.01 3.01
N PHE A 67 -9.02 -0.08 2.86
CA PHE A 67 -8.35 0.16 1.58
C PHE A 67 -7.65 -1.09 1.03
N THR A 68 -6.92 -1.82 1.88
CA THR A 68 -6.23 -3.05 1.47
C THR A 68 -7.19 -4.13 0.99
N HIS A 69 -8.34 -4.26 1.65
CA HIS A 69 -9.37 -5.21 1.24
C HIS A 69 -9.96 -4.82 -0.13
N THR A 70 -10.25 -3.54 -0.34
CA THR A 70 -10.74 -3.06 -1.64
C THR A 70 -9.74 -3.31 -2.78
N VAL A 71 -8.44 -3.11 -2.54
CA VAL A 71 -7.40 -3.42 -3.54
C VAL A 71 -7.38 -4.91 -3.88
N GLN A 72 -7.47 -5.79 -2.88
CA GLN A 72 -7.51 -7.24 -3.09
C GLN A 72 -8.74 -7.66 -3.89
N LEU A 73 -9.92 -7.16 -3.50
CA LEU A 73 -11.17 -7.42 -4.21
C LEU A 73 -11.13 -6.89 -5.64
N TRP A 74 -10.60 -5.69 -5.87
CA TRP A 74 -10.45 -5.14 -7.21
C TRP A 74 -9.49 -5.96 -8.08
N SER A 75 -8.37 -6.40 -7.52
CA SER A 75 -7.42 -7.26 -8.23
C SER A 75 -8.04 -8.61 -8.61
N GLU A 76 -8.85 -9.20 -7.73
CA GLU A 76 -9.54 -10.46 -8.00
C GLU A 76 -10.73 -10.29 -8.95
N PHE A 77 -11.44 -9.17 -8.82
CA PHE A 77 -12.54 -8.81 -9.70
C PHE A 77 -12.04 -8.62 -11.12
N THR A 78 -10.96 -7.87 -11.32
CA THR A 78 -10.37 -7.65 -12.65
C THR A 78 -9.79 -8.93 -13.25
N SER A 79 -9.20 -9.82 -12.45
CA SER A 79 -8.68 -11.11 -12.96
C SER A 79 -9.81 -12.05 -13.42
N ARG A 80 -10.97 -12.03 -12.75
CA ARG A 80 -12.12 -12.89 -13.06
C ARG A 80 -13.11 -12.30 -14.06
N ALA A 81 -13.42 -11.01 -13.97
CA ALA A 81 -14.41 -10.33 -14.81
C ALA A 81 -13.97 -10.26 -16.27
N VAL A 82 -12.66 -10.19 -16.54
CA VAL A 82 -12.10 -10.29 -17.91
C VAL A 82 -12.46 -11.63 -18.57
N LEU A 83 -12.80 -12.66 -17.79
CA LEU A 83 -13.03 -14.01 -18.30
C LEU A 83 -14.51 -14.39 -18.44
N HIS A 84 -15.47 -13.76 -17.74
CA HIS A 84 -16.76 -14.44 -17.52
C HIS A 84 -18.08 -13.65 -17.41
N GLU A 85 -18.15 -12.32 -17.50
CA GLU A 85 -19.45 -11.62 -17.26
C GLU A 85 -20.07 -10.94 -18.49
N THR A 86 -21.33 -11.30 -18.76
CA THR A 86 -22.20 -10.67 -19.76
C THR A 86 -22.94 -9.44 -19.22
N ASP A 87 -22.95 -9.21 -17.90
CA ASP A 87 -23.58 -8.06 -17.24
C ASP A 87 -22.64 -7.40 -16.21
N ALA A 88 -22.02 -6.30 -16.64
CA ALA A 88 -21.10 -5.52 -15.83
C ALA A 88 -21.76 -4.82 -14.63
N ALA A 89 -23.06 -4.51 -14.70
CA ALA A 89 -23.75 -3.80 -13.63
C ALA A 89 -24.00 -4.71 -12.42
N ALA A 90 -24.45 -5.94 -12.69
CA ALA A 90 -24.64 -6.97 -11.66
C ALA A 90 -23.32 -7.31 -10.95
N ALA A 91 -22.24 -7.43 -11.73
CA ALA A 91 -20.89 -7.67 -11.24
C ALA A 91 -20.41 -6.59 -10.25
N LEU A 92 -20.54 -5.31 -10.64
CA LEU A 92 -20.16 -4.17 -9.82
C LEU A 92 -20.99 -4.09 -8.53
N SER A 93 -22.30 -4.38 -8.61
CA SER A 93 -23.14 -4.41 -7.41
C SER A 93 -22.66 -5.45 -6.39
N THR A 94 -22.18 -6.61 -6.87
CA THR A 94 -21.63 -7.66 -6.02
C THR A 94 -20.29 -7.24 -5.43
N LEU A 95 -19.43 -6.60 -6.22
CA LEU A 95 -18.18 -6.03 -5.73
C LEU A 95 -18.42 -5.01 -4.60
N PHE A 96 -19.35 -4.07 -4.77
CA PHE A 96 -19.67 -3.07 -3.74
C PHE A 96 -20.20 -3.70 -2.46
N ARG A 97 -21.04 -4.73 -2.58
CA ARG A 97 -21.53 -5.52 -1.45
C ARG A 97 -20.40 -6.16 -0.68
N LEU A 98 -19.44 -6.78 -1.37
CA LEU A 98 -18.26 -7.41 -0.75
C LEU A 98 -17.36 -6.38 -0.06
N ILE A 99 -17.12 -5.23 -0.70
CA ILE A 99 -16.32 -4.15 -0.12
C ILE A 99 -16.95 -3.68 1.20
N ALA A 100 -18.27 -3.55 1.26
CA ALA A 100 -18.99 -3.07 2.45
C ALA A 100 -18.99 -4.06 3.62
N GLN A 101 -18.73 -5.36 3.38
CA GLN A 101 -18.73 -6.39 4.43
C GLN A 101 -17.57 -6.27 5.42
N LEU A 102 -16.48 -5.61 5.05
CA LEU A 102 -15.27 -5.53 5.87
C LEU A 102 -14.95 -4.10 6.33
N PRO A 103 -15.67 -3.57 7.33
CA PRO A 103 -15.33 -2.31 7.95
C PRO A 103 -14.04 -2.42 8.78
N VAL A 104 -13.26 -1.35 8.77
CA VAL A 104 -12.12 -1.14 9.66
C VAL A 104 -12.64 -0.95 11.08
N GLY A 105 -12.20 -1.81 12.00
CA GLY A 105 -12.58 -1.72 13.40
C GLY A 105 -12.18 -0.39 14.05
N HIS A 106 -13.05 0.15 14.90
CA HIS A 106 -12.77 1.37 15.65
C HIS A 106 -11.65 1.13 16.67
N ARG A 107 -10.52 1.81 16.50
CA ARG A 107 -9.33 1.66 17.34
C ARG A 107 -8.94 3.01 17.94
N PRO A 108 -9.58 3.41 19.07
CA PRO A 108 -9.31 4.71 19.66
C PRO A 108 -7.89 4.76 20.25
N CYS A 109 -7.22 5.89 20.02
CA CYS A 109 -6.03 6.34 20.75
C CYS A 109 -4.82 5.38 20.75
N HIS A 110 -4.05 5.38 19.65
CA HIS A 110 -2.69 4.84 19.65
C HIS A 110 -1.69 5.90 20.14
N SER A 111 -1.16 5.71 21.33
CA SER A 111 -0.02 6.45 21.88
C SER A 111 1.15 5.49 22.11
N GLU A 112 1.48 4.67 21.10
CA GLU A 112 2.67 3.83 21.19
C GLU A 112 3.91 4.72 21.27
N PRO A 113 4.78 4.55 22.29
CA PRO A 113 6.02 5.30 22.38
C PRO A 113 6.87 4.99 21.15
N ARG A 114 7.56 5.99 20.60
CA ARG A 114 8.44 5.83 19.43
C ARG A 114 9.73 5.11 19.81
N ALA A 115 9.59 3.86 20.25
CA ALA A 115 10.64 3.00 20.75
C ALA A 115 10.55 1.61 20.10
N ARG A 116 11.70 0.98 19.84
CA ARG A 116 11.75 -0.37 19.27
C ARG A 116 11.71 -1.39 20.41
N LYS A 117 10.68 -2.23 20.45
CA LYS A 117 10.57 -3.32 21.46
C LYS A 117 11.65 -4.39 21.32
N ARG A 118 12.18 -4.63 20.11
CA ARG A 118 13.19 -5.66 19.84
C ARG A 118 14.56 -5.04 19.57
N ARG A 119 15.61 -5.64 20.13
CA ARG A 119 17.01 -5.28 19.85
C ARG A 119 17.28 -5.39 18.34
N PRO A 120 17.90 -4.37 17.71
CA PRO A 120 18.31 -4.47 16.31
C PRO A 120 19.26 -5.66 16.12
N LYS A 121 19.17 -6.34 14.97
CA LYS A 121 20.16 -7.37 14.62
C LYS A 121 21.55 -6.73 14.51
N SER A 122 22.58 -7.48 14.91
CA SER A 122 23.98 -7.02 14.94
C SER A 122 24.58 -6.78 13.55
N PHE A 123 23.94 -7.25 12.49
CA PHE A 123 24.43 -7.11 11.13
C PHE A 123 24.15 -5.72 10.56
N CYS A 124 25.17 -5.13 9.95
CA CYS A 124 25.06 -3.87 9.22
C CYS A 124 24.28 -4.05 7.91
N TRP A 125 23.76 -2.95 7.38
CA TRP A 125 23.10 -2.91 6.08
C TRP A 125 24.10 -3.17 4.94
N LEU A 126 23.66 -3.90 3.91
CA LEU A 126 24.44 -4.08 2.69
C LEU A 126 24.31 -2.82 1.81
N LYS A 127 25.32 -1.96 1.82
CA LYS A 127 25.34 -0.70 1.06
C LYS A 127 25.81 -0.84 -0.39
N ILE A 128 26.30 -2.03 -0.76
CA ILE A 128 26.88 -2.32 -2.08
C ILE A 128 26.08 -3.41 -2.79
N HIS A 129 26.22 -3.52 -4.12
CA HIS A 129 25.58 -4.60 -4.87
C HIS A 129 26.05 -5.97 -4.36
N ARG A 130 25.14 -6.94 -4.34
CA ARG A 130 25.39 -8.26 -3.75
C ARG A 130 26.52 -9.02 -4.45
N ASP A 131 26.69 -8.79 -5.75
CA ASP A 131 27.79 -9.40 -6.52
C ASP A 131 29.15 -8.83 -6.12
N VAL A 132 29.23 -7.50 -5.93
CA VAL A 132 30.44 -6.83 -5.43
C VAL A 132 30.76 -7.28 -4.00
N ALA A 133 29.73 -7.48 -3.18
CA ALA A 133 29.91 -7.96 -1.81
C ALA A 133 30.42 -9.40 -1.73
N ARG A 134 29.96 -10.27 -2.64
CA ARG A 134 30.40 -11.67 -2.75
C ARG A 134 31.83 -11.80 -3.28
N ALA A 135 32.24 -10.90 -4.16
CA ALA A 135 33.60 -10.85 -4.69
C ALA A 135 34.64 -10.36 -3.65
N ARG A 136 34.21 -9.73 -2.54
CA ARG A 136 35.12 -9.31 -1.46
C ARG A 136 35.57 -10.52 -0.64
N PRO A 137 36.87 -10.64 -0.31
CA PRO A 137 37.35 -11.77 0.46
C PRO A 137 36.84 -11.74 1.90
N ALA A 138 36.43 -12.91 2.41
CA ALA A 138 35.72 -13.07 3.68
C ALA A 138 36.51 -12.66 4.95
N HIS A 139 37.83 -12.53 4.84
CA HIS A 139 38.74 -12.25 5.95
C HIS A 139 38.84 -10.76 6.34
N LEU A 140 38.21 -9.84 5.59
CA LEU A 140 38.29 -8.42 5.93
C LEU A 140 37.55 -8.12 7.24
N PRO A 141 38.19 -7.46 8.22
CA PRO A 141 37.54 -7.16 9.50
C PRO A 141 36.30 -6.26 9.33
N ASN A 142 35.30 -6.47 10.19
CA ASN A 142 33.95 -5.89 10.04
C ASN A 142 33.92 -4.36 9.88
N TRP A 143 34.90 -3.63 10.45
CA TRP A 143 35.00 -2.17 10.36
C TRP A 143 35.46 -1.65 8.99
N GLN A 144 36.17 -2.47 8.20
CA GLN A 144 36.54 -2.14 6.80
C GLN A 144 35.39 -2.40 5.81
N ARG A 145 34.34 -3.13 6.22
CA ARG A 145 33.16 -3.40 5.38
C ARG A 145 32.12 -2.27 5.38
N ALA A 146 32.27 -1.28 6.27
CA ALA A 146 31.25 -0.26 6.58
C ALA A 146 31.45 1.11 5.91
N LYS A 147 32.60 1.35 5.27
CA LYS A 147 32.85 2.48 4.36
C LYS A 147 32.37 2.11 2.95
#